data_AF-A0A1I3QGP8-F1
#
_entry.id   AF-A0A1I3QGP8-F1
#
_cell.length_a   1.000
_cell.length_b   1.000
_cell.length_c   1.000
_cell.angle_alpha   90.00
_cell.angle_beta   90.00
_cell.angle_gamma   90.00
#
_symmetry.space_group_name_H-M   'P 1'
#
loop_
_entity.id
_entity.type
_entity.pdbx_description
1 polymer ?
#
loop_
_entity_poly.entity_id
_entity_poly.type
_entity_poly.pdbx_seq_one_letter_code
_entity_poly.pdbx_strand_id
1 'polypeptide(L)'
;MTTKAFRQVLFIAGLLVTGNVAIAQTCHYSEVDPGAGKVSARHVTIDLGSGDPSEKPTAWIGPMNLTGPSGKSCSVDPDVSIIERPIYTDGQHVFVTTYSGSNRVVYAIDATSCDVLWKSASFAGPVKLSGNRLRLDKQMVKLGPDCVPAH
;
A
#
# COMPACT_ATOMS: atom_id res chain seq x y z
N MET A 1 -20.46 -12.27 -79.63
CA MET A 1 -19.12 -12.81 -79.29
C MET A 1 -18.52 -11.89 -78.23
N THR A 2 -18.63 -12.28 -76.94
CA THR A 2 -17.55 -12.82 -76.06
C THR A 2 -16.59 -11.70 -75.58
N THR A 3 -16.27 -11.45 -74.31
CA THR A 3 -16.35 -12.23 -73.06
C THR A 3 -16.22 -11.26 -71.87
N LYS A 4 -16.87 -11.58 -70.73
CA LYS A 4 -16.63 -10.97 -69.40
C LYS A 4 -15.17 -11.19 -68.95
N ALA A 5 -14.59 -10.23 -68.24
CA ALA A 5 -13.45 -10.47 -67.35
C ALA A 5 -13.74 -9.89 -65.96
N PHE A 6 -14.04 -10.80 -65.04
CA PHE A 6 -14.12 -10.60 -63.60
C PHE A 6 -12.70 -10.49 -63.05
N ARG A 7 -12.37 -9.50 -62.21
CA ARG A 7 -11.18 -9.56 -61.35
C ARG A 7 -11.52 -9.20 -59.91
N GLN A 8 -11.05 -10.09 -59.06
CA GLN A 8 -11.44 -10.35 -57.68
C GLN A 8 -11.06 -9.21 -56.73
N VAL A 9 -12.00 -8.86 -55.83
CA VAL A 9 -11.73 -8.04 -54.65
C VAL A 9 -11.15 -8.96 -53.58
N LEU A 10 -9.85 -8.81 -53.27
CA LEU A 10 -9.23 -9.46 -52.12
C LEU A 10 -9.67 -8.73 -50.84
N PHE A 11 -10.54 -9.37 -50.05
CA PHE A 11 -10.78 -8.96 -48.67
C PHE A 11 -9.66 -9.52 -47.79
N ILE A 12 -8.71 -8.68 -47.39
CA ILE A 12 -7.77 -9.01 -46.31
C ILE A 12 -8.52 -8.81 -45.00
N ALA A 13 -9.01 -9.90 -44.42
CA ALA A 13 -9.52 -9.93 -43.05
C ALA A 13 -8.32 -9.77 -42.08
N GLY A 14 -8.01 -8.53 -41.72
CA GLY A 14 -7.05 -8.22 -40.67
C GLY A 14 -7.61 -8.64 -39.32
N LEU A 15 -7.16 -9.78 -38.82
CA LEU A 15 -7.43 -10.26 -37.47
C LEU A 15 -6.73 -9.31 -36.48
N LEU A 16 -7.46 -8.32 -35.94
CA LEU A 16 -6.98 -7.51 -34.83
C LEU A 16 -6.98 -8.39 -33.57
N VAL A 17 -5.84 -9.01 -33.28
CA VAL A 17 -5.58 -9.61 -31.97
C VAL A 17 -5.46 -8.45 -30.98
N THR A 18 -6.57 -8.06 -30.35
CA THR A 18 -6.56 -7.22 -29.15
C THR A 18 -5.98 -8.06 -28.02
N GLY A 19 -4.67 -8.23 -28.00
CA GLY A 19 -3.96 -8.80 -26.87
C GLY A 19 -4.20 -7.89 -25.67
N ASN A 20 -4.82 -8.43 -24.63
CA ASN A 20 -4.91 -7.75 -23.34
C ASN A 20 -3.48 -7.54 -22.84
N VAL A 21 -2.95 -6.33 -23.02
CA VAL A 21 -1.71 -5.93 -22.36
C VAL A 21 -2.05 -5.86 -20.88
N ALA A 22 -1.64 -6.87 -20.12
CA ALA A 22 -1.72 -6.82 -18.66
C ALA A 22 -0.77 -5.71 -18.20
N ILE A 23 -1.32 -4.52 -17.95
CA ILE A 23 -0.58 -3.44 -17.31
C ILE A 23 -0.28 -3.94 -15.89
N ALA A 24 0.99 -4.22 -15.61
CA ALA A 24 1.42 -4.54 -14.26
C ALA A 24 1.17 -3.30 -13.38
N GLN A 25 0.10 -3.32 -12.59
CA GLN A 25 -0.23 -2.24 -11.67
C GLN A 25 0.89 -2.15 -10.62
N THR A 26 1.59 -1.02 -10.60
CA THR A 26 2.61 -0.73 -9.58
C THR A 26 1.97 -0.06 -8.40
N CYS A 27 2.20 -0.57 -7.19
CA CYS A 27 1.71 0.03 -5.97
C CYS A 27 2.56 1.24 -5.61
N HIS A 28 1.93 2.42 -5.58
CA HIS A 28 2.61 3.71 -5.44
C HIS A 28 2.75 4.14 -3.98
N TYR A 29 3.31 3.28 -3.16
CA TYR A 29 3.62 3.61 -1.78
C TYR A 29 4.74 4.63 -1.68
N SER A 30 4.64 5.48 -0.66
CA SER A 30 5.68 6.42 -0.28
C SER A 30 5.95 6.27 1.21
N GLU A 31 7.23 6.24 1.58
CA GLU A 31 7.62 6.30 2.99
C GLU A 31 7.33 7.71 3.51
N VAL A 32 6.77 7.81 4.71
CA VAL A 32 6.40 9.08 5.33
C VAL A 32 7.07 9.22 6.70
N ASP A 33 7.48 10.44 7.02
CA ASP A 33 7.98 10.77 8.35
C ASP A 33 6.87 11.49 9.14
N PRO A 34 6.31 10.87 10.20
CA PRO A 34 5.32 11.51 11.07
C PRO A 34 5.90 12.65 11.93
N GLY A 35 7.22 12.85 11.97
CA GLY A 35 7.84 13.91 12.75
C GLY A 35 7.49 13.81 14.24
N ALA A 36 6.79 14.80 14.78
CA ALA A 36 6.33 14.79 16.17
C ALA A 36 5.13 13.83 16.43
N GLY A 37 4.47 13.35 15.37
CA GLY A 37 3.31 12.46 15.48
C GLY A 37 2.25 12.63 14.40
N LYS A 38 2.40 13.59 13.48
CA LYS A 38 1.39 13.85 12.45
C LYS A 38 2.02 14.14 11.10
N VAL A 39 1.52 13.50 10.06
CA VAL A 39 1.93 13.74 8.67
C VAL A 39 0.76 13.62 7.73
N SER A 40 0.71 14.52 6.75
CA SER A 40 -0.19 14.41 5.60
C SER A 40 0.61 14.00 4.38
N ALA A 41 0.15 12.98 3.69
CA ALA A 41 0.75 12.51 2.45
C ALA A 41 -0.35 12.08 1.48
N ARG A 42 -0.26 12.56 0.22
CA ARG A 42 -1.30 12.38 -0.80
C ARG A 42 -2.66 12.87 -0.27
N HIS A 43 -3.61 11.95 -0.06
CA HIS A 43 -4.97 12.25 0.37
C HIS A 43 -5.28 11.69 1.76
N VAL A 44 -4.27 11.28 2.54
CA VAL A 44 -4.42 10.79 3.91
C VAL A 44 -3.62 11.65 4.88
N THR A 45 -4.20 11.90 6.05
CA THR A 45 -3.47 12.38 7.23
C THR A 45 -3.36 11.25 8.23
N ILE A 46 -2.15 10.99 8.69
CA ILE A 46 -1.81 10.00 9.70
C ILE A 46 -1.46 10.77 10.97
N ASP A 47 -2.21 10.52 12.04
CA ASP A 47 -2.01 11.10 13.36
C ASP A 47 -1.76 9.98 14.36
N LEU A 48 -0.54 9.89 14.88
CA LEU A 48 -0.08 8.83 15.78
C LEU A 48 -0.15 9.25 17.26
N GLY A 49 -0.65 10.45 17.54
CA GLY A 49 -0.56 11.06 18.86
C GLY A 49 0.88 11.51 19.18
N SER A 50 1.17 11.65 20.48
CA SER A 50 2.48 12.12 20.94
C SER A 50 3.55 11.04 20.75
N GLY A 51 4.69 11.44 20.20
CA GLY A 51 5.85 10.56 20.07
C GLY A 51 6.70 10.47 21.36
N ASP A 52 7.50 9.42 21.43
CA ASP A 52 8.42 9.13 22.54
C ASP A 52 9.87 8.94 22.02
N PRO A 53 10.85 9.76 22.46
CA PRO A 53 10.67 11.00 23.23
C PRO A 53 10.05 12.12 22.37
N SER A 54 9.38 13.09 22.99
CA SER A 54 8.58 14.10 22.28
C SER A 54 9.33 14.95 21.24
N GLU A 55 10.60 15.27 21.48
CA GLU A 55 11.40 16.13 20.59
C GLU A 55 11.91 15.40 19.34
N LYS A 56 12.26 14.12 19.48
CA LYS A 56 12.77 13.27 18.39
C LYS A 56 12.22 11.87 18.54
N PRO A 57 10.92 11.67 18.25
CA PRO A 57 10.29 10.39 18.50
C PRO A 57 10.94 9.26 17.72
N THR A 58 11.17 8.16 18.42
CA THR A 58 11.52 6.87 17.79
C THR A 58 10.31 5.95 17.70
N ALA A 59 9.29 6.18 18.54
CA ALA A 59 8.03 5.46 18.50
C ALA A 59 6.85 6.39 18.88
N TRP A 60 5.62 5.95 18.57
CA TRP A 60 4.37 6.62 18.94
C TRP A 60 3.42 5.61 19.58
N ILE A 61 2.88 5.97 20.76
CA ILE A 61 2.09 5.04 21.58
C ILE A 61 0.61 5.04 21.14
N GLY A 62 0.15 6.07 20.44
CA GLY A 62 -1.21 6.17 19.92
C GLY A 62 -2.11 7.12 20.72
N PRO A 63 -3.42 7.15 20.41
CA PRO A 63 -4.09 6.35 19.37
C PRO A 63 -3.69 6.79 17.95
N MET A 64 -3.71 5.84 17.01
CA MET A 64 -3.54 6.13 15.58
C MET A 64 -4.89 6.50 14.96
N ASN A 65 -5.00 7.73 14.47
CA ASN A 65 -6.14 8.21 13.71
C ASN A 65 -5.75 8.46 12.25
N LEU A 66 -6.67 8.13 11.35
CA LEU A 66 -6.53 8.40 9.93
C LEU A 66 -7.63 9.34 9.49
N THR A 67 -7.27 10.37 8.71
CA THR A 67 -8.22 11.19 7.97
C THR A 67 -8.05 10.92 6.49
N GLY A 68 -9.02 10.27 5.87
CA GLY A 68 -8.98 9.89 4.46
C GLY A 68 -9.41 11.02 3.50
N PRO A 69 -9.48 10.72 2.19
CA PRO A 69 -9.77 11.72 1.15
C PRO A 69 -11.12 12.43 1.30
N SER A 70 -12.09 11.76 1.93
CA SER A 70 -13.41 12.32 2.21
C SER A 70 -13.41 13.36 3.34
N GLY A 71 -12.28 13.56 4.02
CA GLY A 71 -12.15 14.38 5.22
C GLY A 71 -12.70 13.72 6.49
N LYS A 72 -13.31 12.54 6.38
CA LYS A 72 -13.74 11.75 7.54
C LYS A 72 -12.51 11.18 8.25
N SER A 73 -12.56 11.21 9.57
CA SER A 73 -11.54 10.60 10.42
C SER A 73 -12.06 9.34 11.10
N CYS A 74 -11.19 8.36 11.26
CA CYS A 74 -11.44 7.13 12.01
C CYS A 74 -10.23 6.83 12.92
N SER A 75 -10.44 5.99 13.93
CA SER A 75 -9.37 5.48 14.81
C SER A 75 -9.08 4.03 14.42
N VAL A 76 -7.79 3.71 14.32
CA VAL A 76 -7.31 2.33 14.14
C VAL A 76 -7.46 1.57 15.46
N ASP A 77 -7.56 0.25 15.37
CA ASP A 77 -7.58 -0.68 16.50
C ASP A 77 -6.42 -0.39 17.48
N PRO A 78 -6.67 -0.29 18.80
CA PRO A 78 -5.65 -0.02 19.81
C PRO A 78 -4.56 -1.09 19.92
N ASP A 79 -4.78 -2.30 19.42
CA ASP A 79 -3.76 -3.35 19.33
C ASP A 79 -2.65 -2.99 18.33
N VAL A 80 -2.91 -2.01 17.44
CA VAL A 80 -1.89 -1.36 16.61
C VAL A 80 -1.24 -0.22 17.41
N SER A 81 -0.42 -0.57 18.41
CA SER A 81 0.25 0.37 19.31
C SER A 81 1.78 0.24 19.29
N ILE A 82 2.45 1.28 19.80
CA ILE A 82 3.93 1.42 19.76
C ILE A 82 4.43 1.32 18.31
N ILE A 83 3.96 2.27 17.50
CA ILE A 83 4.29 2.39 16.09
C ILE A 83 5.71 2.94 15.98
N GLU A 84 6.52 2.37 15.10
CA GLU A 84 7.85 2.86 14.75
C GLU A 84 7.96 3.12 13.24
N ARG A 85 9.05 3.78 12.84
CA ARG A 85 9.41 3.89 11.42
C ARG A 85 9.90 2.53 10.90
N PRO A 86 9.71 2.22 9.60
CA PRO A 86 9.09 3.05 8.57
C PRO A 86 7.56 2.95 8.57
N ILE A 87 6.92 4.01 8.07
CA ILE A 87 5.48 4.06 7.75
C ILE A 87 5.36 4.32 6.25
N TYR A 88 4.48 3.58 5.58
CA TYR A 88 4.24 3.75 4.15
C TYR A 88 2.78 4.03 3.86
N THR A 89 2.50 4.87 2.87
CA THR A 89 1.13 5.03 2.35
C THR A 89 1.09 5.27 0.85
N ASP A 90 0.07 4.72 0.19
CA ASP A 90 -0.32 5.03 -1.19
C ASP A 90 -1.52 6.01 -1.24
N GLY A 91 -2.01 6.45 -0.08
CA GLY A 91 -3.18 7.32 0.08
C GLY A 91 -4.51 6.57 0.30
N GLN A 92 -4.57 5.26 0.03
CA GLN A 92 -5.72 4.39 0.31
C GLN A 92 -5.43 3.43 1.46
N HIS A 93 -4.17 3.01 1.58
CA HIS A 93 -3.69 2.08 2.59
C HIS A 93 -2.53 2.71 3.37
N VAL A 94 -2.37 2.27 4.61
CA VAL A 94 -1.20 2.60 5.44
C VAL A 94 -0.56 1.31 5.92
N PHE A 95 0.74 1.16 5.67
CA PHE A 95 1.55 0.17 6.37
C PHE A 95 2.21 0.81 7.58
N VAL A 96 1.97 0.23 8.76
CA VAL A 96 2.64 0.62 10.01
C VAL A 96 3.37 -0.57 10.60
N THR A 97 4.54 -0.29 11.18
CA THR A 97 5.30 -1.27 11.93
C THR A 97 5.07 -1.01 13.41
N THR A 98 4.59 -2.00 14.15
CA THR A 98 4.55 -1.96 15.61
C THR A 98 5.69 -2.77 16.20
N TYR A 99 6.07 -2.45 17.43
CA TYR A 99 7.14 -3.12 18.13
C TYR A 99 6.77 -3.50 19.57
N SER A 100 7.23 -4.68 19.99
CA SER A 100 7.22 -5.12 21.38
C SER A 100 8.49 -5.93 21.70
N GLY A 101 9.38 -5.35 22.51
CA GLY A 101 10.62 -5.97 23.02
C GLY A 101 11.72 -6.21 21.97
N SER A 102 11.59 -7.19 21.09
CA SER A 102 12.48 -7.35 19.93
C SER A 102 11.73 -7.81 18.70
N ASN A 103 10.41 -7.91 18.84
CA ASN A 103 9.48 -8.39 17.85
C ASN A 103 8.81 -7.20 17.18
N ARG A 104 8.59 -7.33 15.88
CA ARG A 104 7.85 -6.40 15.05
C ARG A 104 6.68 -7.12 14.41
N VAL A 105 5.64 -6.35 14.15
CA VAL A 105 4.50 -6.75 13.33
C VAL A 105 4.21 -5.61 12.36
N VAL A 106 3.96 -5.94 11.09
CA VAL A 106 3.47 -4.95 10.12
C VAL A 106 1.98 -5.17 9.89
N TYR A 107 1.24 -4.07 9.92
CA TYR A 107 -0.19 -4.02 9.64
C TYR A 107 -0.44 -3.28 8.33
N ALA A 108 -1.36 -3.76 7.51
CA ALA A 108 -1.97 -3.03 6.41
C ALA A 108 -3.34 -2.51 6.87
N ILE A 109 -3.56 -1.20 6.76
CA ILE A 109 -4.76 -0.55 7.28
C ILE A 109 -5.44 0.20 6.13
N ASP A 110 -6.76 0.06 6.02
CA ASP A 110 -7.57 0.89 5.13
C ASP A 110 -7.68 2.32 5.68
N ALA A 111 -7.32 3.32 4.87
CA ALA A 111 -7.30 4.71 5.31
C ALA A 111 -8.68 5.36 5.43
N THR A 112 -9.73 4.71 4.94
CA THR A 112 -11.11 5.20 4.97
C THR A 112 -11.88 4.62 6.15
N SER A 113 -11.75 3.31 6.41
CA SER A 113 -12.46 2.62 7.49
C SER A 113 -11.62 2.40 8.76
N CYS A 114 -10.29 2.53 8.67
CA CYS A 114 -9.34 2.16 9.72
C CYS A 114 -9.30 0.65 10.04
N ASP A 115 -9.87 -0.19 9.18
CA ASP A 115 -9.83 -1.64 9.36
C ASP A 115 -8.43 -2.18 9.05
N VAL A 116 -8.00 -3.16 9.85
CA VAL A 116 -6.80 -3.94 9.56
C VAL A 116 -7.14 -4.92 8.44
N LEU A 117 -6.59 -4.67 7.25
CA LEU A 117 -6.72 -5.53 6.08
C LEU A 117 -5.78 -6.73 6.15
N TRP A 118 -4.60 -6.55 6.74
CA TRP A 118 -3.61 -7.62 6.84
C TRP A 118 -2.67 -7.40 8.04
N LYS A 119 -2.17 -8.50 8.60
CA LYS A 119 -1.22 -8.52 9.71
C LYS A 119 -0.12 -9.54 9.42
N SER A 120 1.14 -9.15 9.57
CA SER A 120 2.26 -10.07 9.44
C SER A 120 2.36 -11.05 10.62
N ALA A 121 3.04 -12.17 10.41
CA ALA A 121 3.62 -12.90 11.53
C ALA A 121 4.62 -12.01 12.29
N SER A 122 4.90 -12.33 13.55
CA SER A 122 5.94 -11.67 14.33
C SER A 122 7.33 -11.97 13.74
N PHE A 123 8.18 -10.95 13.62
CA PHE A 123 9.54 -11.10 13.12
C PHE A 123 10.52 -10.17 13.85
N ALA A 124 11.82 -10.41 13.65
CA ALA A 124 12.89 -9.52 14.09
C ALA A 124 13.63 -9.00 12.86
N GLY A 125 13.99 -7.72 12.84
CA GLY A 125 14.78 -7.11 11.77
C GLY A 125 14.03 -6.01 11.01
N PRO A 126 14.64 -5.46 9.95
CA PRO A 126 14.17 -4.25 9.30
C PRO A 126 12.98 -4.48 8.36
N VAL A 127 12.15 -3.45 8.22
CA VAL A 127 11.08 -3.38 7.22
C VAL A 127 11.52 -2.54 6.04
N LYS A 128 11.29 -3.01 4.81
CA LYS A 128 11.51 -2.20 3.60
C LYS A 128 10.48 -2.51 2.54
N LEU A 129 9.86 -1.47 1.98
CA LEU A 129 8.97 -1.61 0.83
C LEU A 129 9.71 -1.20 -0.45
N SER A 130 9.62 -2.01 -1.51
CA SER A 130 10.18 -1.70 -2.82
C SER A 130 9.29 -2.26 -3.93
N GLY A 131 8.70 -1.37 -4.72
CA GLY A 131 7.67 -1.72 -5.69
C GLY A 131 6.53 -2.50 -5.01
N ASN A 132 6.19 -3.66 -5.57
CA ASN A 132 5.10 -4.50 -5.05
C ASN A 132 5.60 -5.56 -4.06
N ARG A 133 6.66 -5.27 -3.29
CA ARG A 133 7.25 -6.24 -2.35
C ARG A 133 7.61 -5.60 -1.02
N LEU A 134 7.01 -6.11 0.04
CA LEU A 134 7.30 -5.77 1.42
C LEU A 134 8.31 -6.78 1.97
N ARG A 135 9.50 -6.30 2.34
CA ARG A 135 10.53 -7.09 3.01
C ARG A 135 10.39 -6.96 4.52
N LEU A 136 10.27 -8.09 5.20
CA LEU A 136 10.24 -8.25 6.65
C LEU A 136 11.48 -9.05 7.05
N ASP A 137 12.58 -8.35 7.35
CA ASP A 137 13.90 -8.96 7.49
C ASP A 137 14.29 -9.83 6.27
N LYS A 138 14.34 -11.16 6.43
CA LYS A 138 14.65 -12.12 5.35
C LYS A 138 13.42 -12.55 4.56
N GLN A 139 12.22 -12.31 5.08
CA GLN A 139 10.98 -12.70 4.41
C GLN A 139 10.56 -11.64 3.40
N MET A 140 10.15 -12.10 2.22
CA MET A 140 9.60 -11.25 1.16
C MET A 140 8.12 -11.55 0.98
N VAL A 141 7.28 -10.53 1.17
CA VAL A 141 5.84 -10.58 0.99
C VAL A 141 5.49 -9.82 -0.29
N LYS A 142 4.77 -10.46 -1.20
CA LYS A 142 4.32 -9.84 -2.46
C LYS A 142 2.99 -9.11 -2.23
N LEU A 143 2.88 -7.89 -2.73
CA LEU A 143 1.61 -7.16 -2.78
C LEU A 143 0.77 -7.66 -3.95
N GLY A 144 -0.52 -7.88 -3.69
CA GLY A 144 -1.51 -8.26 -4.68
C GLY A 144 -1.96 -7.09 -5.56
N PRO A 145 -2.95 -7.32 -6.44
CA PRO A 145 -3.53 -6.27 -7.29
C PRO A 145 -4.13 -5.10 -6.49
N ASP A 146 -4.67 -5.38 -5.31
CA ASP A 146 -5.25 -4.38 -4.40
C ASP A 146 -4.18 -3.66 -3.55
N CYS A 147 -2.90 -3.85 -3.89
CA CYS A 147 -1.75 -3.26 -3.20
C CYS A 147 -1.54 -3.64 -1.74
N VAL A 148 -2.32 -4.58 -1.22
CA VAL A 148 -2.10 -5.25 0.06
C VAL A 148 -1.59 -6.69 -0.14
N PRO A 149 -0.90 -7.29 0.83
CA PRO A 149 -0.59 -8.72 0.79
C PRO A 149 -1.85 -9.59 0.70
N ALA A 150 -1.73 -10.75 0.03
CA ALA A 150 -2.79 -11.77 0.07
C ALA A 150 -2.79 -12.51 1.42
N HIS A 151 -3.96 -12.99 1.83
CA HIS A 151 -4.15 -13.90 2.96
C HIS A 151 -3.66 -15.32 2.66
#